data_AF-A0A2S4UQF1-F1
#
_entry.id   AF-A0A2S4UQF1-F1
#
_cell.length_a   1.000
_cell.length_b   1.000
_cell.length_c   1.000
_cell.angle_alpha   90.00
_cell.angle_beta   90.00
_cell.angle_gamma   90.00
#
_symmetry.space_group_name_H-M   'P 1'
#
loop_
_entity.id
_entity.type
_entity.pdbx_description
1 polymer ?
#
loop_
_entity_poly.entity_id
_entity_poly.type
_entity_poly.pdbx_seq_one_letter_code
_entity_poly.pdbx_strand_id
1 'polypeptide(L)'
;MKKNPLTCTKRMQTLTLHASGWCLTPLAVYTAPRRASEVPMSLDFQQKNKFLLDLAKKSEDFGQLLTKQRKHVNSDPVLSPSCVYFTSKCDKTPLSNDYLEFHPRLPLAIYFPDHTLGSDQKPLYGILRVIKQQGDKTMIPSYRLDPKFKRLIAAVDYLHLEVLELSEMDEAERDKRRESISRWLARNVVDEYSVLPIIGKIALNDGLAPWEDPSYAGAGELYTPIQSRLIKHLSGMEEFANLQETSAFILNTWYQDHHSTWFDSLAGIKSIKTDQANQQ
;
A
#
# COMPACT_ATOMS: atom_id res chain seq x y z
N MET A 1 -19.64 -61.84 -21.92
CA MET A 1 -18.75 -61.49 -20.79
C MET A 1 -17.47 -62.33 -20.86
N LYS A 2 -16.38 -61.77 -21.40
CA LYS A 2 -15.01 -62.28 -21.22
C LYS A 2 -14.08 -61.07 -21.21
N LYS A 3 -13.46 -60.79 -20.06
CA LYS A 3 -12.45 -59.74 -19.86
C LYS A 3 -11.07 -60.36 -20.06
N ASN A 4 -10.24 -59.74 -20.91
CA ASN A 4 -8.79 -59.94 -20.92
C ASN A 4 -8.15 -59.05 -19.84
N PRO A 5 -7.18 -59.54 -19.06
CA PRO A 5 -6.26 -58.70 -18.31
C PRO A 5 -4.96 -58.50 -19.09
N LEU A 6 -4.59 -57.25 -19.35
CA LEU A 6 -3.25 -56.86 -19.79
C LEU A 6 -2.40 -56.54 -18.56
N THR A 7 -1.32 -57.28 -18.42
CA THR A 7 -0.25 -57.14 -17.44
C THR A 7 0.60 -55.91 -17.72
N CYS A 8 0.86 -55.11 -16.69
CA CYS A 8 1.75 -53.95 -16.71
C CYS A 8 3.09 -54.34 -16.08
N THR A 9 4.14 -54.46 -16.90
CA THR A 9 5.50 -54.76 -16.44
C THR A 9 6.29 -53.44 -16.33
N LYS A 10 6.51 -52.95 -15.11
CA LYS A 10 7.42 -51.82 -14.83
C LYS A 10 8.87 -52.28 -14.98
N ARG A 11 9.63 -51.67 -15.89
CA ARG A 11 11.09 -51.80 -15.99
C ARG A 11 11.73 -50.60 -15.28
N MET A 12 12.28 -50.83 -14.09
CA MET A 12 13.17 -49.88 -13.41
C MET A 12 14.47 -49.80 -14.21
N GLN A 13 14.85 -48.59 -14.63
CA GLN A 13 16.22 -48.28 -15.05
C GLN A 13 16.84 -47.39 -14.00
N THR A 14 17.83 -47.94 -13.31
CA THR A 14 18.70 -47.29 -12.35
C THR A 14 19.74 -46.46 -13.13
N LEU A 15 19.77 -45.15 -12.91
CA LEU A 15 20.80 -44.27 -13.47
C LEU A 15 21.75 -43.84 -12.35
N THR A 16 22.96 -44.39 -12.42
CA THR A 16 24.14 -44.07 -11.61
C THR A 16 24.63 -42.65 -11.89
N LEU A 17 24.69 -41.82 -10.86
CA LEU A 17 25.30 -40.49 -10.89
C LEU A 17 26.83 -40.61 -10.72
N HIS A 18 27.56 -40.21 -11.76
CA HIS A 18 28.99 -39.95 -11.70
C HIS A 18 29.22 -38.59 -11.02
N ALA A 19 29.99 -38.59 -9.92
CA ALA A 19 30.44 -37.39 -9.26
C ALA A 19 31.64 -36.80 -10.01
N SER A 20 31.50 -35.59 -10.55
CA SER A 20 32.62 -34.75 -10.97
C SER A 20 32.44 -33.37 -10.35
N GLY A 21 33.45 -32.96 -9.59
CA GLY A 21 33.42 -31.84 -8.67
C GLY A 21 33.17 -30.49 -9.32
N TRP A 22 32.38 -29.68 -8.63
CA TRP A 22 32.32 -28.24 -8.79
C TRP A 22 32.57 -27.62 -7.41
N CYS A 23 33.55 -26.72 -7.37
CA CYS A 23 33.98 -26.01 -6.18
C CYS A 23 32.80 -25.19 -5.62
N LEU A 24 32.46 -25.42 -4.35
CA LEU A 24 31.58 -24.56 -3.58
C LEU A 24 32.33 -23.25 -3.30
N THR A 25 32.02 -22.19 -4.04
CA THR A 25 32.26 -20.83 -3.54
C THR A 25 31.29 -20.57 -2.38
N PRO A 26 31.73 -19.94 -1.27
CA PRO A 26 30.83 -19.67 -0.16
C PRO A 26 29.73 -18.71 -0.63
N LEU A 27 28.47 -19.08 -0.39
CA LEU A 27 27.35 -18.14 -0.41
C LEU A 27 27.76 -16.91 0.41
N ALA A 28 27.88 -15.77 -0.26
CA ALA A 28 28.01 -14.49 0.40
C ALA A 28 26.81 -14.37 1.35
N VAL A 29 27.08 -14.43 2.65
CA VAL A 29 26.11 -14.11 3.69
C VAL A 29 25.82 -12.63 3.52
N TYR A 30 24.82 -12.30 2.71
CA TYR A 30 24.32 -10.96 2.60
C TYR A 30 23.62 -10.65 3.91
N THR A 31 24.36 -10.07 4.84
CA THR A 31 23.80 -9.48 6.06
C THR A 31 22.75 -8.48 5.63
N ALA A 32 21.49 -8.78 5.93
CA ALA A 32 20.35 -7.94 5.60
C ALA A 32 20.64 -6.48 6.00
N PRO A 33 20.52 -5.52 5.07
CA PRO A 33 20.58 -4.12 5.43
C PRO A 33 19.48 -3.81 6.45
N ARG A 34 19.83 -2.89 7.36
CA ARG A 34 19.11 -2.42 8.55
C ARG A 34 17.57 -2.43 8.43
N ARG A 35 16.90 -2.57 9.59
CA ARG A 35 15.45 -2.34 9.80
C ARG A 35 14.94 -1.27 8.84
N ALA A 36 13.77 -1.48 8.24
CA ALA A 36 13.10 -0.49 7.41
C ALA A 36 13.03 0.68 8.36
N SER A 37 13.77 1.75 8.06
CA SER A 37 13.79 2.86 8.98
C SER A 37 12.34 3.23 9.13
N GLU A 38 11.80 3.07 10.33
CA GLU A 38 10.77 3.97 10.80
C GLU A 38 11.34 5.32 10.44
N VAL A 39 10.76 5.94 9.42
CA VAL A 39 11.18 7.25 8.94
C VAL A 39 11.34 8.08 10.19
N PRO A 40 12.52 8.70 10.45
CA PRO A 40 12.67 9.57 11.58
C PRO A 40 11.71 10.74 11.37
N MET A 41 10.48 10.57 11.83
CA MET A 41 9.44 11.59 11.75
C MET A 41 9.95 12.72 12.62
N SER A 42 10.09 13.91 12.03
CA SER A 42 10.50 15.09 12.77
C SER A 42 9.61 15.26 14.00
N LEU A 43 10.15 15.85 15.07
CA LEU A 43 9.38 16.08 16.29
C LEU A 43 8.07 16.84 15.98
N ASP A 44 8.16 17.81 15.08
CA ASP A 44 7.04 18.57 14.54
C ASP A 44 5.99 17.68 13.84
N PHE A 45 6.41 16.75 12.99
CA PHE A 45 5.50 15.78 12.37
C PHE A 45 4.78 14.93 13.43
N GLN A 46 5.50 14.44 14.43
CA GLN A 46 4.92 13.63 15.50
C GLN A 46 3.88 14.41 16.32
N GLN A 47 4.17 15.68 16.62
CA GLN A 47 3.25 16.56 17.35
C GLN A 47 1.97 16.82 16.56
N LYS A 48 2.08 17.15 15.27
CA LYS A 48 0.92 17.32 14.39
C LYS A 48 0.12 16.04 14.21
N ASN A 49 0.79 14.90 14.07
CA ASN A 49 0.12 13.61 13.98
C ASN A 49 -0.62 13.28 15.27
N LYS A 50 -0.05 13.60 16.43
CA LYS A 50 -0.71 13.46 17.73
C LYS A 50 -1.95 14.36 17.83
N PHE A 51 -1.84 15.62 17.41
CA PHE A 51 -2.98 16.54 17.35
C PHE A 51 -4.14 15.95 16.52
N LEU A 52 -3.84 15.41 15.33
CA LEU A 52 -4.83 14.74 14.48
C LEU A 52 -5.44 13.50 15.14
N LEU A 53 -4.62 12.68 15.81
CA LEU A 53 -5.10 11.51 16.55
C LEU A 53 -6.02 11.90 17.72
N ASP A 54 -5.72 12.99 18.42
CA ASP A 54 -6.53 13.48 19.52
C ASP A 54 -7.88 14.01 19.02
N LEU A 55 -7.94 14.61 17.83
CA LEU A 55 -9.21 14.92 17.15
C LEU A 55 -10.01 13.64 16.82
N ALA A 56 -9.35 12.63 16.23
CA ALA A 56 -10.00 11.38 15.86
C ALA A 56 -10.56 10.60 17.08
N LYS A 57 -9.94 10.72 18.26
CA LYS A 57 -10.37 10.05 19.51
C LYS A 57 -11.52 10.74 20.22
N LYS A 58 -11.66 12.07 20.07
CA LYS A 58 -12.75 12.84 20.70
C LYS A 58 -14.10 12.58 20.03
N SER A 59 -14.09 12.10 18.81
CA SER A 59 -15.28 11.65 18.10
C SER A 59 -15.69 10.25 18.57
N GLU A 60 -16.71 10.17 19.44
CA GLU A 60 -17.40 8.90 19.76
C GLU A 60 -17.94 8.19 18.49
N ASP A 61 -18.06 8.95 17.40
CA ASP A 61 -18.64 8.55 16.14
C ASP A 61 -17.66 7.91 15.15
N PHE A 62 -16.33 8.02 15.31
CA PHE A 62 -15.37 7.55 14.29
C PHE A 62 -15.56 6.07 13.91
N GLY A 63 -15.85 5.19 14.89
CA GLY A 63 -16.10 3.77 14.67
C GLY A 63 -17.46 3.48 14.01
N GLN A 64 -18.52 4.18 14.42
CA GLN A 64 -19.88 4.01 13.90
C GLN A 64 -20.07 4.70 12.53
N LEU A 65 -19.28 5.72 12.22
CA LEU A 65 -19.31 6.44 10.96
C LEU A 65 -18.72 5.63 9.83
N LEU A 66 -17.69 4.80 10.05
CA LEU A 66 -17.07 4.01 8.98
C LEU A 66 -18.03 2.98 8.35
N THR A 67 -18.98 2.47 9.14
CA THR A 67 -20.04 1.59 8.63
C THR A 67 -21.14 2.36 7.89
N LYS A 68 -21.47 3.59 8.32
CA LYS A 68 -22.46 4.48 7.67
C LYS A 68 -21.92 5.17 6.41
N GLN A 69 -20.71 5.72 6.46
CA GLN A 69 -20.05 6.47 5.38
C GLN A 69 -19.67 5.63 4.18
N ARG A 70 -19.56 4.30 4.30
CA ARG A 70 -19.34 3.43 3.12
C ARG A 70 -20.43 3.61 2.06
N LYS A 71 -21.66 3.96 2.48
CA LYS A 71 -22.76 4.32 1.56
C LYS A 71 -22.61 5.77 1.04
N HIS A 72 -22.16 6.69 1.89
CA HIS A 72 -21.99 8.11 1.54
C HIS A 72 -20.87 8.36 0.52
N VAL A 73 -19.72 7.68 0.61
CA VAL A 73 -18.57 7.93 -0.29
C VAL A 73 -18.91 7.80 -1.77
N ASN A 74 -19.81 6.87 -2.14
CA ASN A 74 -20.21 6.71 -3.55
C ASN A 74 -21.15 7.81 -4.03
N SER A 75 -21.95 8.39 -3.12
CA SER A 75 -22.91 9.46 -3.41
C SER A 75 -22.33 10.86 -3.17
N ASP A 76 -21.21 10.97 -2.47
CA ASP A 76 -20.52 12.22 -2.19
C ASP A 76 -19.89 12.76 -3.50
N PRO A 77 -20.32 13.94 -3.98
CA PRO A 77 -19.85 14.48 -5.27
C PRO A 77 -18.36 14.84 -5.25
N VAL A 78 -17.76 15.04 -4.07
CA VAL A 78 -16.36 15.42 -3.90
C VAL A 78 -15.46 14.18 -3.86
N LEU A 79 -15.89 13.11 -3.17
CA LEU A 79 -15.08 11.91 -2.97
C LEU A 79 -15.27 10.85 -4.07
N SER A 80 -16.46 10.77 -4.65
CA SER A 80 -16.82 9.75 -5.63
C SER A 80 -15.90 9.73 -6.86
N PRO A 81 -15.48 10.88 -7.45
CA PRO A 81 -14.56 10.89 -8.59
C PRO A 81 -13.24 10.17 -8.31
N SER A 82 -12.64 10.39 -7.13
CA SER A 82 -11.39 9.74 -6.72
C SER A 82 -11.57 8.23 -6.50
N CYS A 83 -12.73 7.80 -6.01
CA CYS A 83 -13.07 6.39 -5.88
C CYS A 83 -13.26 5.70 -7.23
N VAL A 84 -13.96 6.35 -8.17
CA VAL A 84 -14.12 5.86 -9.55
C VAL A 84 -12.77 5.76 -10.23
N TYR A 85 -11.91 6.77 -10.07
CA TYR A 85 -10.56 6.78 -10.61
C TYR A 85 -9.76 5.57 -10.10
N PHE A 86 -9.70 5.38 -8.78
CA PHE A 86 -9.05 4.23 -8.16
C PHE A 86 -9.58 2.90 -8.72
N THR A 87 -10.90 2.68 -8.71
CA THR A 87 -11.52 1.44 -9.20
C THR A 87 -11.23 1.19 -10.69
N SER A 88 -11.14 2.24 -11.50
CA SER A 88 -10.88 2.14 -12.94
C SER A 88 -9.42 1.80 -13.24
N LYS A 89 -8.48 2.31 -12.44
CA LYS A 89 -7.04 2.15 -12.62
C LYS A 89 -6.45 0.98 -11.86
N CYS A 90 -7.09 0.54 -10.78
CA CYS A 90 -6.68 -0.64 -10.03
C CYS A 90 -6.69 -1.84 -10.98
N ASP A 91 -5.53 -2.44 -11.20
CA ASP A 91 -5.39 -3.54 -12.14
C ASP A 91 -6.20 -4.78 -11.69
N LYS A 92 -6.88 -5.38 -12.65
CA LYS A 92 -7.84 -6.49 -12.47
C LYS A 92 -7.43 -7.73 -13.24
N THR A 93 -6.24 -7.72 -13.84
CA THR A 93 -5.70 -8.85 -14.58
C THR A 93 -5.80 -10.13 -13.73
N PRO A 94 -6.49 -11.18 -14.20
CA PRO A 94 -6.55 -12.45 -13.52
C PRO A 94 -5.18 -13.10 -13.58
N LEU A 95 -4.66 -13.51 -12.42
CA LEU A 95 -3.34 -14.10 -12.28
C LEU A 95 -3.52 -15.51 -11.73
N SER A 96 -3.19 -16.51 -12.53
CA SER A 96 -3.25 -17.91 -12.12
C SER A 96 -2.06 -18.66 -12.73
N ASN A 97 -1.28 -19.34 -11.89
CA ASN A 97 -0.10 -20.12 -12.29
C ASN A 97 1.07 -19.30 -12.87
N ASP A 98 1.08 -17.98 -12.69
CA ASP A 98 2.21 -17.15 -13.09
C ASP A 98 3.37 -17.30 -12.10
N TYR A 99 4.59 -17.28 -12.61
CA TYR A 99 5.78 -17.09 -11.79
C TYR A 99 5.66 -15.76 -11.04
N LEU A 100 5.99 -15.75 -9.75
CA LEU A 100 5.91 -14.57 -8.91
C LEU A 100 7.07 -14.48 -7.95
N GLU A 101 7.40 -13.24 -7.58
CA GLU A 101 8.39 -12.94 -6.56
C GLU A 101 7.78 -12.03 -5.49
N PHE A 102 8.22 -12.22 -4.24
CA PHE A 102 7.74 -11.43 -3.10
C PHE A 102 8.71 -10.29 -2.80
N HIS A 103 8.16 -9.12 -2.50
CA HIS A 103 8.96 -8.03 -1.98
C HIS A 103 9.58 -8.43 -0.62
N PRO A 104 10.87 -8.16 -0.38
CA PRO A 104 11.57 -8.66 0.81
C PRO A 104 11.02 -8.15 2.15
N ARG A 105 10.34 -7.00 2.15
CA ARG A 105 9.93 -6.28 3.38
C ARG A 105 8.49 -5.80 3.45
N LEU A 106 7.79 -5.80 2.31
CA LEU A 106 6.46 -5.20 2.17
C LEU A 106 5.52 -6.30 1.71
N PRO A 107 4.23 -6.26 2.08
CA PRO A 107 3.23 -7.21 1.61
C PRO A 107 2.85 -6.93 0.15
N LEU A 108 3.85 -7.08 -0.74
CA LEU A 108 3.76 -6.95 -2.18
C LEU A 108 4.33 -8.19 -2.85
N ALA A 109 3.80 -8.48 -4.04
CA ALA A 109 4.38 -9.42 -4.97
C ALA A 109 4.35 -8.84 -6.38
N ILE A 110 5.25 -9.31 -7.22
CA ILE A 110 5.23 -9.08 -8.65
C ILE A 110 4.98 -10.41 -9.35
N TYR A 111 4.07 -10.38 -10.31
CA TYR A 111 3.76 -11.51 -11.18
C TYR A 111 4.39 -11.27 -12.54
N PHE A 112 4.83 -12.34 -13.19
CA PHE A 112 5.47 -12.30 -14.51
C PHE A 112 4.63 -13.14 -15.51
N PRO A 113 3.56 -12.57 -16.08
CA PRO A 113 2.59 -13.36 -16.87
C PRO A 113 3.19 -13.98 -18.14
N ASP A 114 4.20 -13.32 -18.72
CA ASP A 114 4.85 -13.78 -19.94
C ASP A 114 6.04 -14.73 -19.66
N HIS A 115 6.27 -15.10 -18.39
CA HIS A 115 7.36 -16.00 -18.04
C HIS A 115 7.03 -17.45 -18.41
N THR A 116 7.93 -18.09 -19.16
CA THR A 116 7.82 -19.52 -19.50
C THR A 116 8.97 -20.29 -18.86
N LEU A 117 8.65 -21.24 -17.98
CA LEU A 117 9.63 -22.10 -17.31
C LEU A 117 10.49 -22.86 -18.34
N GLY A 118 11.81 -22.71 -18.25
CA GLY A 118 12.77 -23.33 -19.16
C GLY A 118 13.02 -22.58 -20.47
N SER A 119 12.46 -21.38 -20.62
CA SER A 119 12.79 -20.46 -21.72
C SER A 119 13.85 -19.45 -21.30
N ASP A 120 14.77 -19.12 -22.20
CA ASP A 120 15.72 -18.02 -22.03
C ASP A 120 15.06 -16.64 -22.23
N GLN A 121 13.80 -16.60 -22.67
CA GLN A 121 13.07 -15.37 -22.87
C GLN A 121 12.70 -14.73 -21.52
N LYS A 122 13.28 -13.56 -21.27
CA LYS A 122 13.00 -12.75 -20.08
C LYS A 122 11.64 -12.07 -20.19
N PRO A 123 10.85 -12.00 -19.09
CA PRO A 123 9.59 -11.27 -19.10
C PRO A 123 9.83 -9.77 -19.33
N LEU A 124 9.02 -9.16 -20.19
CA LEU A 124 9.15 -7.73 -20.55
C LEU A 124 8.40 -6.81 -19.59
N TYR A 125 7.41 -7.35 -18.88
CA TYR A 125 6.62 -6.61 -17.91
C TYR A 125 6.25 -7.48 -16.73
N GLY A 126 5.98 -6.82 -15.61
CA GLY A 126 5.48 -7.45 -14.41
C GLY A 126 4.22 -6.76 -13.92
N ILE A 127 3.48 -7.45 -13.07
CA ILE A 127 2.24 -6.96 -12.48
C ILE A 127 2.38 -6.93 -10.96
N LEU A 128 2.42 -5.73 -10.40
CA LEU A 128 2.48 -5.51 -8.95
C LEU A 128 1.12 -5.70 -8.29
N ARG A 129 1.13 -6.39 -7.15
CA ARG A 129 -0.04 -6.72 -6.34
C ARG A 129 0.25 -6.64 -4.86
N VAL A 130 -0.74 -6.13 -4.12
CA VAL A 130 -0.78 -6.26 -2.66
C VAL A 130 -1.20 -7.68 -2.30
N ILE A 131 -0.43 -8.30 -1.41
CA ILE A 131 -0.71 -9.63 -0.84
C ILE A 131 -1.17 -9.49 0.61
N LYS A 132 -1.81 -10.52 1.13
CA LYS A 132 -2.10 -10.60 2.57
C LYS A 132 -0.78 -10.73 3.33
N GLN A 133 -0.64 -9.93 4.39
CA GLN A 133 0.52 -10.03 5.26
C GLN A 133 0.40 -11.19 6.27
N GLN A 134 -0.82 -11.53 6.70
CA GLN A 134 -1.08 -12.62 7.65
C GLN A 134 -1.61 -13.87 6.94
N GLY A 135 -1.16 -15.04 7.39
CA GLY A 135 -1.53 -16.34 6.83
C GLY A 135 -0.76 -16.69 5.56
N ASP A 136 -1.38 -17.46 4.66
CA ASP A 136 -0.81 -17.79 3.36
C ASP A 136 -0.72 -16.49 2.54
N LYS A 137 0.50 -16.09 2.15
CA LYS A 137 0.84 -14.89 1.35
C LYS A 137 0.11 -14.85 0.01
N THR A 138 -1.20 -14.65 0.08
CA THR A 138 -2.14 -14.79 -1.02
C THR A 138 -2.49 -13.42 -1.56
N MET A 139 -2.69 -13.34 -2.87
CA MET A 139 -3.14 -12.10 -3.52
C MET A 139 -4.44 -11.62 -2.89
N ILE A 140 -4.53 -10.31 -2.65
CA ILE A 140 -5.81 -9.68 -2.32
C ILE A 140 -6.57 -9.43 -3.62
N PRO A 141 -7.75 -10.06 -3.82
CA PRO A 141 -8.52 -9.83 -5.03
C PRO A 141 -8.91 -8.37 -5.18
N SER A 142 -8.94 -7.86 -6.42
CA SER A 142 -9.29 -6.47 -6.71
C SER A 142 -10.63 -6.02 -6.10
N TYR A 143 -11.64 -6.90 -6.11
CA TYR A 143 -12.95 -6.62 -5.49
C TYR A 143 -12.90 -6.40 -3.96
N ARG A 144 -11.82 -6.81 -3.28
CA ARG A 144 -11.57 -6.57 -1.85
C ARG A 144 -10.80 -5.27 -1.61
N LEU A 145 -10.12 -4.72 -2.61
CA LEU A 145 -9.35 -3.47 -2.50
C LEU A 145 -10.27 -2.25 -2.52
N ASP A 146 -11.27 -2.23 -3.40
CA ASP A 146 -12.27 -1.15 -3.50
C ASP A 146 -12.91 -0.79 -2.14
N PRO A 147 -13.46 -1.75 -1.36
CA PRO A 147 -13.98 -1.47 -0.03
C PRO A 147 -12.95 -0.91 0.96
N LYS A 148 -11.70 -1.36 0.89
CA LYS A 148 -10.62 -0.90 1.78
C LYS A 148 -10.27 0.54 1.48
N PHE A 149 -10.07 0.85 0.20
CA PHE A 149 -9.76 2.19 -0.26
C PHE A 149 -10.89 3.19 0.09
N LYS A 150 -12.15 2.82 -0.17
CA LYS A 150 -13.31 3.67 0.20
C LYS A 150 -13.40 3.92 1.70
N ARG A 151 -13.11 2.91 2.53
CA ARG A 151 -13.07 3.06 3.98
C ARG A 151 -11.95 3.99 4.42
N LEU A 152 -10.80 3.93 3.77
CA LEU A 152 -9.67 4.80 4.04
C LEU A 152 -9.96 6.26 3.67
N ILE A 153 -10.48 6.52 2.46
CA ILE A 153 -10.89 7.85 2.04
C ILE A 153 -11.91 8.45 3.00
N ALA A 154 -12.93 7.68 3.40
CA ALA A 154 -13.92 8.13 4.37
C ALA A 154 -13.28 8.57 5.69
N ALA A 155 -12.36 7.75 6.21
CA ALA A 155 -11.67 8.02 7.46
C ALA A 155 -10.77 9.27 7.38
N VAL A 156 -10.06 9.45 6.26
CA VAL A 156 -9.23 10.63 6.00
C VAL A 156 -10.10 11.88 5.83
N ASP A 157 -11.18 11.80 5.06
CA ASP A 157 -12.08 12.93 4.80
C ASP A 157 -12.79 13.39 6.07
N TYR A 158 -13.25 12.45 6.90
CA TYR A 158 -13.83 12.77 8.20
C TYR A 158 -12.86 13.59 9.06
N LEU A 159 -11.64 13.08 9.23
CA LEU A 159 -10.61 13.78 10.00
C LEU A 159 -10.23 15.12 9.36
N HIS A 160 -10.26 15.19 8.03
CA HIS A 160 -10.00 16.42 7.31
C HIS A 160 -11.07 17.47 7.57
N LEU A 161 -12.34 17.09 7.55
CA LEU A 161 -13.48 17.96 7.90
C LEU A 161 -13.35 18.50 9.32
N GLU A 162 -13.02 17.66 10.30
CA GLU A 162 -12.78 18.10 11.69
C GLU A 162 -11.68 19.18 11.76
N VAL A 163 -10.62 19.06 10.95
CA VAL A 163 -9.58 20.09 10.88
C VAL A 163 -10.07 21.34 10.15
N LEU A 164 -10.84 21.19 9.07
CA LEU A 164 -11.38 22.31 8.30
C LEU A 164 -12.42 23.12 9.10
N GLU A 165 -13.20 22.47 9.97
CA GLU A 165 -14.12 23.14 10.90
C GLU A 165 -13.41 24.04 11.91
N LEU A 166 -12.13 23.80 12.19
CA LEU A 166 -11.30 24.67 13.00
C LEU A 166 -10.84 25.94 12.26
N SER A 167 -11.15 26.05 10.97
CA SER A 167 -10.84 27.20 10.13
C SER A 167 -12.10 27.90 9.64
N GLU A 168 -12.04 29.22 9.47
CA GLU A 168 -13.15 30.04 8.93
C GLU A 168 -13.21 29.95 7.40
N MET A 169 -13.07 28.74 6.86
CA MET A 169 -12.99 28.49 5.43
C MET A 169 -14.38 28.33 4.82
N ASP A 170 -14.59 28.92 3.65
CA ASP A 170 -15.85 28.74 2.93
C ASP A 170 -16.00 27.31 2.38
N GLU A 171 -17.24 26.94 2.04
CA GLU A 171 -17.59 25.61 1.55
C GLU A 171 -16.87 25.23 0.25
N ALA A 172 -16.68 26.17 -0.67
CA ALA A 172 -16.06 25.87 -1.95
C ALA A 172 -14.56 25.54 -1.79
N GLU A 173 -13.86 26.26 -0.92
CA GLU A 173 -12.46 25.97 -0.61
C GLU A 173 -12.31 24.68 0.21
N ARG A 174 -13.24 24.39 1.13
CA ARG A 174 -13.28 23.10 1.84
C ARG A 174 -13.42 21.94 0.86
N ASP A 175 -14.36 22.02 -0.08
CA ASP A 175 -14.57 20.98 -1.08
C ASP A 175 -13.37 20.80 -2.01
N LYS A 176 -12.71 21.89 -2.42
CA LYS A 176 -11.45 21.79 -3.21
C LYS A 176 -10.36 21.03 -2.46
N ARG A 177 -10.20 21.27 -1.15
CA ARG A 177 -9.19 20.57 -0.34
C ARG A 177 -9.52 19.09 -0.16
N ARG A 178 -10.79 18.76 0.12
CA ARG A 178 -11.30 17.38 0.18
C ARG A 178 -11.10 16.64 -1.16
N GLU A 179 -11.39 17.29 -2.27
CA GLU A 179 -11.15 16.75 -3.62
C GLU A 179 -9.65 16.51 -3.84
N SER A 180 -8.82 17.48 -3.47
CA SER A 180 -7.36 17.43 -3.66
C SER A 180 -6.73 16.25 -2.90
N ILE A 181 -7.03 16.07 -1.61
CA ILE A 181 -6.47 14.96 -0.84
C ILE A 181 -7.00 13.61 -1.30
N SER A 182 -8.30 13.49 -1.64
CA SER A 182 -8.87 12.22 -2.11
C SER A 182 -8.26 11.79 -3.45
N ARG A 183 -8.03 12.75 -4.37
CA ARG A 183 -7.34 12.51 -5.64
C ARG A 183 -5.89 12.13 -5.41
N TRP A 184 -5.17 12.89 -4.58
CA TRP A 184 -3.78 12.62 -4.25
C TRP A 184 -3.61 11.21 -3.66
N LEU A 185 -4.52 10.80 -2.77
CA LEU A 185 -4.51 9.47 -2.17
C LEU A 185 -4.74 8.35 -3.20
N ALA A 186 -5.67 8.53 -4.14
CA ALA A 186 -5.90 7.56 -5.21
C ALA A 186 -4.65 7.37 -6.08
N ARG A 187 -4.03 8.48 -6.50
CA ARG A 187 -2.83 8.46 -7.35
C ARG A 187 -1.63 7.81 -6.66
N ASN A 188 -1.45 8.01 -5.35
CA ASN A 188 -0.39 7.32 -4.61
C ASN A 188 -0.49 5.78 -4.68
N VAL A 189 -1.68 5.22 -4.95
CA VAL A 189 -1.86 3.77 -5.05
C VAL A 189 -1.69 3.26 -6.49
N VAL A 190 -2.32 3.91 -7.46
CA VAL A 190 -2.47 3.37 -8.82
C VAL A 190 -1.57 4.02 -9.87
N ASP A 191 -1.03 5.20 -9.59
CA ASP A 191 -0.06 5.87 -10.46
C ASP A 191 1.37 5.60 -9.99
N GLU A 192 2.32 5.81 -10.91
CA GLU A 192 3.76 5.90 -10.63
C GLU A 192 4.06 7.24 -9.95
N TYR A 193 3.60 7.41 -8.70
CA TYR A 193 3.88 8.61 -7.92
C TYR A 193 5.34 8.65 -7.42
N SER A 194 5.93 7.47 -7.24
CA SER A 194 7.36 7.25 -7.00
C SER A 194 7.98 6.53 -8.19
N VAL A 195 8.99 5.68 -7.97
CA VAL A 195 9.54 4.80 -9.00
C VAL A 195 8.51 3.75 -9.45
N LEU A 196 7.59 3.32 -8.57
CA LEU A 196 6.65 2.23 -8.82
C LEU A 196 5.22 2.56 -8.35
N PRO A 197 4.18 2.04 -9.02
CA PRO A 197 2.83 2.02 -8.46
C PRO A 197 2.73 0.96 -7.36
N ILE A 198 1.73 1.06 -6.48
CA ILE A 198 1.47 0.01 -5.48
C ILE A 198 0.81 -1.21 -6.15
N ILE A 199 -0.12 -0.95 -7.07
CA ILE A 199 -0.82 -1.96 -7.86
C ILE A 199 -0.83 -1.49 -9.30
N GLY A 200 -0.31 -2.30 -10.22
CA GLY A 200 -0.28 -1.95 -11.64
C GLY A 200 0.71 -2.76 -12.44
N LYS A 201 0.67 -2.57 -13.75
CA LYS A 201 1.65 -3.12 -14.69
C LYS A 201 2.87 -2.20 -14.74
N ILE A 202 4.07 -2.78 -14.72
CA ILE A 202 5.34 -2.07 -14.88
C ILE A 202 6.17 -2.71 -15.98
N ALA A 203 7.00 -1.93 -16.67
CA ALA A 203 8.08 -2.48 -17.47
C ALA A 203 9.13 -3.13 -16.55
N LEU A 204 9.87 -4.12 -17.07
CA LEU A 204 10.98 -4.75 -16.35
C LEU A 204 12.27 -4.55 -17.12
N ASN A 205 13.38 -4.37 -16.40
CA ASN A 205 14.70 -4.49 -17.01
C ASN A 205 15.22 -5.89 -16.75
N ASP A 206 15.61 -6.57 -17.83
CA ASP A 206 16.18 -7.92 -17.76
C ASP A 206 15.32 -8.98 -17.07
N GLY A 207 14.01 -8.75 -16.99
CA GLY A 207 13.05 -9.67 -16.39
C GLY A 207 13.17 -9.84 -14.87
N LEU A 208 13.91 -8.95 -14.20
CA LEU A 208 14.11 -8.96 -12.75
C LEU A 208 12.99 -8.19 -12.05
N ALA A 209 12.66 -8.60 -10.82
CA ALA A 209 11.82 -7.75 -9.98
C ALA A 209 12.53 -6.42 -9.66
N PRO A 210 11.79 -5.31 -9.50
CA PRO A 210 12.39 -4.00 -9.24
C PRO A 210 13.27 -3.93 -7.98
N TRP A 211 13.00 -4.75 -6.97
CA TRP A 211 13.80 -4.80 -5.74
C TRP A 211 15.05 -5.67 -5.85
N GLU A 212 15.21 -6.40 -6.95
CA GLU A 212 16.42 -7.17 -7.26
C GLU A 212 17.28 -6.49 -8.33
N ASP A 213 16.73 -5.49 -9.02
CA ASP A 213 17.37 -4.77 -10.10
C ASP A 213 18.01 -3.45 -9.63
N PRO A 214 19.35 -3.31 -9.70
CA PRO A 214 20.05 -2.09 -9.33
C PRO A 214 19.64 -0.85 -10.13
N SER A 215 19.12 -1.01 -11.34
CA SER A 215 18.68 0.11 -12.17
C SER A 215 17.47 0.85 -11.58
N TYR A 216 16.63 0.15 -10.80
CA TYR A 216 15.58 0.76 -10.00
C TYR A 216 16.13 1.30 -8.67
N ALA A 217 17.10 0.61 -8.05
CA ALA A 217 17.70 1.01 -6.79
C ALA A 217 18.57 2.28 -6.88
N GLY A 218 19.11 2.60 -8.06
CA GLY A 218 19.82 3.85 -8.34
C GLY A 218 18.98 5.12 -8.14
N ALA A 219 17.65 4.98 -8.03
CA ALA A 219 16.71 6.08 -7.79
C ALA A 219 16.38 6.34 -6.31
N GLY A 220 16.93 5.55 -5.37
CA GLY A 220 16.61 5.64 -3.94
C GLY A 220 15.58 4.59 -3.48
N GLU A 221 14.77 4.91 -2.46
CA GLU A 221 13.71 4.01 -2.00
C GLU A 221 12.62 3.86 -3.07
N LEU A 222 12.27 2.61 -3.43
CA LEU A 222 11.27 2.30 -4.46
C LEU A 222 9.85 2.76 -4.11
N TYR A 223 9.57 2.88 -2.82
CA TYR A 223 8.27 3.29 -2.30
C TYR A 223 8.46 4.38 -1.27
N THR A 224 7.67 5.44 -1.39
CA THR A 224 7.67 6.52 -0.39
C THR A 224 7.11 6.01 0.95
N PRO A 225 7.33 6.76 2.05
CA PRO A 225 6.72 6.46 3.34
C PRO A 225 5.20 6.32 3.30
N ILE A 226 4.53 7.19 2.52
CA ILE A 226 3.08 7.14 2.33
C ILE A 226 2.66 5.88 1.57
N GLN A 227 3.34 5.52 0.48
CA GLN A 227 3.06 4.28 -0.24
C GLN A 227 3.29 3.05 0.64
N SER A 228 4.36 3.03 1.43
CA SER A 228 4.64 1.97 2.40
C SER A 228 3.53 1.81 3.44
N ARG A 229 2.95 2.92 3.93
CA ARG A 229 1.80 2.90 4.85
C ARG A 229 0.54 2.37 4.13
N LEU A 230 0.28 2.82 2.90
CA LEU A 230 -0.87 2.38 2.11
C LEU A 230 -0.82 0.89 1.76
N ILE A 231 0.37 0.37 1.41
CA ILE A 231 0.60 -1.05 1.17
C ILE A 231 0.19 -1.87 2.41
N LYS A 232 0.64 -1.46 3.60
CA LYS A 232 0.29 -2.13 4.87
C LYS A 232 -1.21 -2.09 5.12
N HIS A 233 -1.86 -0.93 4.94
CA HIS A 233 -3.31 -0.80 5.10
C HIS A 233 -4.08 -1.76 4.16
N LEU A 234 -3.74 -1.72 2.86
CA LEU A 234 -4.40 -2.55 1.85
C LEU A 234 -4.19 -4.04 2.11
N SER A 235 -3.01 -4.44 2.61
CA SER A 235 -2.67 -5.83 2.95
C SER A 235 -3.53 -6.47 4.05
N GLY A 236 -4.26 -5.65 4.82
CA GLY A 236 -5.10 -6.12 5.92
C GLY A 236 -4.37 -6.31 7.25
N MET A 237 -3.25 -5.62 7.45
CA MET A 237 -2.55 -5.51 8.73
C MET A 237 -3.33 -4.81 9.85
N GLU A 238 -4.48 -4.22 9.55
CA GLU A 238 -5.05 -3.17 10.37
C GLU A 238 -6.28 -3.60 11.18
N GLU A 239 -6.13 -3.58 12.50
CA GLU A 239 -7.24 -3.43 13.45
C GLU A 239 -7.82 -2.00 13.37
N PHE A 240 -8.96 -1.74 14.03
CA PHE A 240 -9.60 -0.42 14.00
C PHE A 240 -8.70 0.73 14.46
N ALA A 241 -7.86 0.51 15.48
CA ALA A 241 -6.89 1.51 15.96
C ALA A 241 -5.89 1.92 14.87
N ASN A 242 -5.53 1.00 13.97
CA ASN A 242 -4.57 1.26 12.91
C ASN A 242 -5.15 2.16 11.81
N LEU A 243 -6.48 2.19 11.62
CA LEU A 243 -7.09 3.07 10.62
C LEU A 243 -7.04 4.55 11.05
N GLN A 244 -7.26 4.85 12.33
CA GLN A 244 -7.11 6.23 12.85
C GLN A 244 -5.67 6.71 12.68
N GLU A 245 -4.70 5.88 13.04
CA GLU A 245 -3.28 6.18 12.87
C GLU A 245 -2.90 6.36 11.40
N THR A 246 -3.38 5.48 10.54
CA THR A 246 -3.11 5.56 9.10
C THR A 246 -3.76 6.81 8.49
N SER A 247 -5.00 7.13 8.86
CA SER A 247 -5.67 8.36 8.40
C SER A 247 -4.99 9.64 8.87
N ALA A 248 -4.61 9.71 10.15
CA ALA A 248 -3.86 10.85 10.69
C ALA A 248 -2.51 11.01 9.99
N PHE A 249 -1.80 9.91 9.77
CA PHE A 249 -0.51 9.92 9.07
C PHE A 249 -0.66 10.42 7.63
N ILE A 250 -1.66 9.92 6.89
CA ILE A 250 -1.95 10.35 5.51
C ILE A 250 -2.27 11.84 5.46
N LEU A 251 -3.16 12.31 6.33
CA LEU A 251 -3.58 13.71 6.36
C LEU A 251 -2.42 14.64 6.75
N ASN A 252 -1.61 14.27 7.74
CA ASN A 252 -0.43 15.03 8.14
C ASN A 252 0.58 15.13 7.00
N THR A 253 0.85 14.01 6.31
CA THR A 253 1.75 13.97 5.14
C THR A 253 1.24 14.90 4.05
N TRP A 254 -0.06 14.82 3.72
CA TRP A 254 -0.65 15.68 2.70
C TRP A 254 -0.57 17.16 3.06
N TYR A 255 -0.85 17.53 4.32
CA TYR A 255 -0.70 18.91 4.77
C TYR A 255 0.74 19.39 4.73
N GLN A 256 1.71 18.57 5.11
CA GLN A 256 3.12 18.93 5.01
C GLN A 256 3.54 19.24 3.56
N ASP A 257 3.04 18.46 2.61
CA ASP A 257 3.39 18.59 1.20
C ASP A 257 2.68 19.77 0.50
N HIS A 258 1.45 20.11 0.91
CA HIS A 258 0.59 21.04 0.16
C HIS A 258 0.20 22.31 0.93
N HIS A 259 0.18 22.26 2.27
CA HIS A 259 -0.38 23.31 3.12
C HIS A 259 0.36 23.47 4.46
N SER A 260 1.68 23.29 4.47
CA SER A 260 2.48 23.24 5.70
C SER A 260 2.30 24.47 6.57
N THR A 261 2.50 25.67 6.01
CA THR A 261 2.39 26.93 6.76
C THR A 261 1.01 27.17 7.37
N TRP A 262 -0.06 26.81 6.64
CA TRP A 262 -1.43 26.93 7.14
C TRP A 262 -1.69 25.95 8.29
N PHE A 263 -1.22 24.71 8.14
CA PHE A 263 -1.41 23.68 9.14
C PHE A 263 -0.58 23.94 10.40
N ASP A 264 0.63 24.47 10.26
CA ASP A 264 1.51 24.89 11.36
C ASP A 264 0.81 25.92 12.25
N SER A 265 0.21 26.94 11.63
CA SER A 265 -0.56 27.98 12.32
C SER A 265 -1.71 27.36 13.12
N LEU A 266 -2.48 26.47 12.48
CA LEU A 266 -3.65 25.84 13.10
C LEU A 266 -3.26 24.92 14.27
N ALA A 267 -2.22 24.10 14.10
CA ALA A 267 -1.70 23.21 15.14
C ALA A 267 -1.11 23.99 16.32
N GLY A 268 -0.36 25.07 16.04
CA GLY A 268 0.23 25.95 17.05
C GLY A 268 -0.82 26.71 17.88
N ILE A 269 -1.93 27.15 17.28
CA ILE A 269 -3.02 27.82 18.00
C ILE A 269 -3.68 26.88 19.03
N LYS A 270 -3.75 25.57 18.75
CA LYS A 270 -4.43 24.61 19.62
C LYS A 270 -3.53 24.01 20.69
N SER A 271 -2.22 23.85 20.45
CA SER A 271 -1.29 23.46 21.51
C SER A 271 -1.30 24.48 22.65
N ILE A 272 -1.28 25.78 22.32
CA ILE A 272 -1.35 26.89 23.30
C ILE A 272 -2.64 26.84 24.13
N LYS A 273 -3.80 26.58 23.51
CA LYS A 273 -5.09 26.50 24.22
C LYS A 273 -5.21 25.26 25.11
N THR A 274 -4.57 24.15 24.74
CA THR A 274 -4.61 22.89 25.50
C THR A 274 -3.73 22.97 26.74
N ASP A 275 -2.58 23.65 26.64
CA ASP A 275 -1.68 23.88 27.77
C ASP A 275 -2.28 24.83 28.81
N GLN A 276 -3.10 25.80 28.39
CA GLN A 276 -3.81 26.71 29.29
C GLN A 276 -5.00 26.03 30.02
N ALA A 277 -5.66 25.06 29.39
CA ALA A 277 -6.79 24.34 30.00
C ALA A 277 -6.35 23.28 31.03
N ASN A 278 -5.11 22.79 30.97
CA ASN A 278 -4.56 21.83 31.93
C ASN A 278 -3.87 22.49 33.14
N GLN A 279 -3.89 23.82 33.24
CA GLN A 279 -3.33 24.61 34.35
C GLN A 279 -4.40 25.23 35.26
N GLN A 280 -5.67 24.86 35.07
CA GLN A 280 -6.81 25.23 35.93
C GLN A 280 -7.43 23.98 36.56
#